data_AF-A0A9R1BD18-F1
#
_entry.id   AF-A0A9R1BD18-F1
#
_cell.length_a   1.000
_cell.length_b   1.000
_cell.length_c   1.000
_cell.angle_alpha   90.00
_cell.angle_beta   90.00
_cell.angle_gamma   90.00
#
_symmetry.space_group_name_H-M   'P 1'
#
loop_
_entity.id
_entity.type
_entity.pdbx_description
1 polymer ?
#
loop_
_entity_poly.entity_id
_entity_poly.type
_entity_poly.pdbx_seq_one_letter_code
_entity_poly.pdbx_strand_id
1 'polypeptide(L)'
;MVFQQKVLLIEELQKDPWPVCADQRASRCTGAALSVAASLLGICVPGSGGRIMAFIGGPSTEGPGSIISKPLSDPIRSHKDLDKGSAPLYNKAVKFYEEIGNQLVHQGHVLDLFACALDQVGVAEMKVAVERTGGIVVLAESFGHSVFKDSLRRIFQSSDSDLGGLSFNGIFEINCSKDVKIQGIIGPCTSLEKKGPLSSDTVVGQGNTSAWRMCGLDRKTSLCLLFDMAKKDAPDAIGQSQNNLFYFQFLTYYQHHDGQMRLRSTTISRRWVAGSGSVQELITGFDQEAAAAVMARLVSFKMEAEVDFDPVRWLDRALISLCSKFGDYQKEAPSSFSLSPRLSIFPQFIFNLRRSQFIQVFNNSPDETAYFRMMLNRENVANAVVKIQPSLISYSFQSGPEPVLLDVSAIAGDRILLLDSYFTVVIFHGITIAQWRKAGYQNQEGHEMFAQLLQAPQEEADSIIKERFPVPRLVVCDQYGSQARFLLAKLNPSVTYDSDSPPPPGGDMIFTDDASFQVFMEHLQRLAVQ
;
A
#
# COMPACT_ATOMS: atom_id res chain seq x y z
N MET A 1 26.80 -6.50 -31.29
CA MET A 1 27.46 -7.77 -30.92
C MET A 1 27.10 -8.21 -29.49
N VAL A 2 27.48 -7.48 -28.43
CA VAL A 2 27.18 -7.87 -27.02
C VAL A 2 25.68 -7.96 -26.71
N PHE A 3 24.86 -7.03 -27.23
CA PHE A 3 23.40 -7.08 -27.03
C PHE A 3 22.76 -8.33 -27.67
N GLN A 4 23.12 -8.65 -28.91
CA GLN A 4 22.64 -9.85 -29.60
C GLN A 4 23.08 -11.14 -28.90
N GLN A 5 24.32 -11.21 -28.38
CA GLN A 5 24.79 -12.34 -27.59
C GLN A 5 24.00 -12.53 -26.29
N LYS A 6 23.61 -11.43 -25.61
CA LYS A 6 22.79 -11.49 -24.40
C LYS A 6 21.35 -11.96 -24.67
N VAL A 7 20.76 -11.51 -25.78
CA VAL A 7 19.42 -11.94 -26.20
C VAL A 7 19.42 -13.44 -26.53
N LEU A 8 20.41 -13.90 -27.31
CA LEU A 8 20.57 -15.33 -27.63
C LEU A 8 20.71 -16.19 -26.37
N LEU A 9 21.52 -15.77 -25.38
CA LEU A 9 21.67 -16.51 -24.12
C LEU A 9 20.34 -16.64 -23.37
N ILE A 10 19.52 -15.58 -23.34
CA ILE A 10 18.21 -15.61 -22.68
C ILE A 10 17.23 -16.51 -23.45
N GLU A 11 17.25 -16.49 -24.78
CA GLU A 11 16.42 -17.34 -25.63
C GLU A 11 16.78 -18.84 -25.49
N GLU A 12 18.04 -19.14 -25.20
CA GLU A 12 18.54 -20.50 -25.01
C GLU A 12 18.30 -21.06 -23.59
N LEU A 13 17.92 -20.22 -22.60
CA LEU A 13 17.67 -20.67 -21.23
C LEU A 13 16.61 -21.78 -21.18
N GLN A 14 17.01 -22.92 -20.64
CA GLN A 14 16.12 -24.06 -20.39
C GLN A 14 15.71 -24.13 -18.92
N LYS A 15 14.71 -24.96 -18.62
CA LYS A 15 14.40 -25.33 -17.25
C LYS A 15 15.61 -26.02 -16.61
N ASP A 16 15.69 -25.92 -15.30
CA ASP A 16 16.65 -26.69 -14.52
C ASP A 16 16.53 -28.19 -14.89
N PRO A 17 17.62 -28.85 -15.35
CA PRO A 17 17.58 -30.24 -15.78
C PRO A 17 17.47 -31.23 -14.62
N TRP A 18 17.66 -30.82 -13.36
CA TRP A 18 17.56 -31.73 -12.22
C TRP A 18 16.14 -32.27 -12.06
N PRO A 19 15.94 -33.61 -12.01
CA PRO A 19 14.61 -34.19 -11.84
C PRO A 19 14.03 -33.86 -10.47
N VAL A 20 12.71 -33.67 -10.42
CA VAL A 20 11.97 -33.39 -9.19
C VAL A 20 11.04 -34.57 -8.91
N CYS A 21 11.19 -35.20 -7.75
CA CYS A 21 10.29 -36.27 -7.31
C CYS A 21 8.86 -35.74 -7.15
N ALA A 22 7.85 -36.59 -7.40
CA ALA A 22 6.45 -36.18 -7.40
C ALA A 22 5.94 -35.67 -6.05
N ASP A 23 6.57 -36.10 -4.96
CA ASP A 23 6.29 -35.72 -3.57
C ASP A 23 7.15 -34.56 -3.07
N GLN A 24 7.94 -33.92 -3.96
CA GLN A 24 8.88 -32.87 -3.60
C GLN A 24 8.72 -31.61 -4.45
N ARG A 25 9.10 -30.48 -3.87
CA ARG A 25 9.36 -29.23 -4.56
C ARG A 25 10.72 -29.27 -5.24
N ALA A 26 10.88 -28.49 -6.29
CA ALA A 26 12.17 -28.29 -6.95
C ALA A 26 13.19 -27.67 -5.99
N SER A 27 14.46 -28.09 -6.08
CA SER A 27 15.57 -27.52 -5.34
C SER A 27 15.82 -26.08 -5.78
N ARG A 28 15.53 -25.10 -4.92
CA ARG A 28 15.73 -23.68 -5.24
C ARG A 28 16.63 -23.00 -4.21
N CYS A 29 17.78 -22.51 -4.66
CA CYS A 29 18.79 -21.83 -3.85
C CYS A 29 18.73 -20.30 -4.01
N THR A 30 17.55 -19.70 -3.86
CA THR A 30 17.32 -18.26 -4.08
C THR A 30 18.26 -17.42 -3.24
N GLY A 31 18.38 -17.73 -1.94
CA GLY A 31 19.22 -16.94 -1.04
C GLY A 31 20.70 -16.96 -1.42
N ALA A 32 21.23 -18.11 -1.83
CA ALA A 32 22.60 -18.22 -2.34
C ALA A 32 22.80 -17.40 -3.62
N ALA A 33 21.86 -17.48 -4.57
CA ALA A 33 21.93 -16.70 -5.80
C ALA A 33 21.94 -15.19 -5.53
N LEU A 34 21.10 -14.70 -4.61
CA LEU A 34 21.05 -13.30 -4.22
C LEU A 34 22.33 -12.85 -3.50
N SER A 35 22.89 -13.68 -2.62
CA SER A 35 24.15 -13.39 -1.93
C SER A 35 25.33 -13.26 -2.91
N VAL A 36 25.41 -14.16 -3.90
CA VAL A 36 26.41 -14.09 -4.97
C VAL A 36 26.22 -12.82 -5.80
N ALA A 37 24.98 -12.51 -6.22
CA ALA A 37 24.69 -11.31 -6.99
C ALA A 37 25.05 -10.02 -6.24
N ALA A 38 24.70 -9.91 -4.96
CA ALA A 38 25.04 -8.77 -4.11
C ALA A 38 26.56 -8.60 -3.94
N SER A 39 27.28 -9.71 -3.76
CA SER A 39 28.73 -9.67 -3.59
C SER A 39 29.44 -9.29 -4.90
N LEU A 40 29.02 -9.89 -6.02
CA LEU A 40 29.57 -9.59 -7.33
C LEU A 40 29.33 -8.12 -7.71
N LEU A 41 28.10 -7.64 -7.54
CA LEU A 41 27.76 -6.25 -7.85
C LEU A 41 28.55 -5.27 -6.98
N GLY A 42 28.68 -5.56 -5.68
CA GLY A 42 29.49 -4.79 -4.74
C GLY A 42 30.95 -4.63 -5.14
N ILE A 43 31.56 -5.69 -5.70
CA ILE A 43 32.96 -5.68 -6.14
C ILE A 43 33.11 -4.96 -7.49
N CYS A 44 32.15 -5.14 -8.41
CA CYS A 44 32.26 -4.63 -9.77
C CYS A 44 31.90 -3.14 -9.90
N VAL A 45 30.95 -2.63 -9.11
CA VAL A 45 30.43 -1.25 -9.22
C VAL A 45 30.26 -0.57 -7.86
N PRO A 46 31.34 -0.45 -7.04
CA PRO A 46 31.26 0.20 -5.74
C PRO A 46 30.88 1.68 -5.88
N GLY A 47 29.95 2.15 -5.05
CA GLY A 47 29.56 3.56 -4.97
C GLY A 47 28.73 4.09 -6.14
N SER A 48 28.41 3.24 -7.12
CA SER A 48 27.51 3.56 -8.23
C SER A 48 26.17 2.82 -8.07
N GLY A 49 25.11 3.39 -8.62
CA GLY A 49 23.80 2.75 -8.66
C GLY A 49 23.84 1.40 -9.38
N GLY A 50 23.33 0.38 -8.71
CA GLY A 50 23.24 -0.98 -9.23
C GLY A 50 21.93 -1.62 -8.79
N ARG A 51 21.42 -2.57 -9.57
CA ARG A 51 20.13 -3.22 -9.31
C ARG A 51 20.16 -4.70 -9.62
N ILE A 52 19.75 -5.50 -8.65
CA ILE A 52 19.50 -6.92 -8.78
C ILE A 52 18.01 -7.09 -9.04
N MET A 53 17.66 -7.77 -10.14
CA MET A 53 16.27 -8.10 -10.46
C MET A 53 16.05 -9.59 -10.29
N ALA A 54 15.38 -9.98 -9.21
CA ALA A 54 15.14 -11.38 -8.89
C ALA A 54 13.81 -11.86 -9.51
N PHE A 55 13.87 -12.78 -10.46
CA PHE A 55 12.69 -13.42 -11.06
C PHE A 55 12.49 -14.80 -10.42
N ILE A 56 11.46 -14.92 -9.57
CA ILE A 56 11.28 -16.09 -8.70
C ILE A 56 9.94 -16.77 -8.98
N GLY A 57 10.01 -18.07 -9.34
CA GLY A 57 8.86 -18.91 -9.66
C GLY A 57 8.49 -19.94 -8.60
N GLY A 58 8.80 -19.69 -7.32
CA GLY A 58 8.55 -20.60 -6.21
C GLY A 58 9.44 -20.31 -5.00
N PRO A 59 9.17 -20.90 -3.82
CA PRO A 59 9.92 -20.63 -2.61
C PRO A 59 11.35 -21.17 -2.67
N SER A 60 12.27 -20.55 -1.93
CA SER A 60 13.62 -21.11 -1.71
C SER A 60 13.50 -22.36 -0.85
N THR A 61 14.08 -23.48 -1.30
CA THR A 61 13.98 -24.78 -0.61
C THR A 61 15.31 -25.36 -0.16
N GLU A 62 16.41 -24.72 -0.53
CA GLU A 62 17.76 -25.21 -0.22
C GLU A 62 18.72 -24.04 0.01
N GLY A 63 19.72 -24.28 0.87
CA GLY A 63 20.74 -23.31 1.22
C GLY A 63 20.27 -22.19 2.18
N PRO A 64 21.11 -21.16 2.36
CA PRO A 64 20.77 -20.00 3.19
C PRO A 64 19.52 -19.29 2.69
N GLY A 65 18.69 -18.78 3.61
CA GLY A 65 17.43 -18.12 3.26
C GLY A 65 16.32 -19.06 2.76
N SER A 66 16.42 -20.37 3.03
CA SER A 66 15.35 -21.33 2.74
C SER A 66 14.05 -20.96 3.44
N ILE A 67 12.96 -20.94 2.68
CA ILE A 67 11.60 -20.59 3.12
C ILE A 67 10.87 -21.83 3.61
N ILE A 68 11.07 -22.96 2.92
CA ILE A 68 10.42 -24.23 3.20
C ILE A 68 11.34 -25.40 2.83
N SER A 69 11.09 -26.57 3.39
CA SER A 69 11.68 -27.84 2.96
C SER A 69 11.10 -28.35 1.62
N LYS A 70 11.77 -29.34 1.02
CA LYS A 70 11.36 -29.93 -0.25
C LYS A 70 10.06 -30.75 -0.20
N PRO A 71 9.78 -31.60 0.81
CA PRO A 71 8.59 -32.45 0.80
C PRO A 71 7.29 -31.65 0.71
N LEU A 72 6.39 -32.04 -0.20
CA LEU A 72 5.08 -31.40 -0.37
C LEU A 72 4.14 -31.62 0.83
N SER A 73 4.45 -32.62 1.68
CA SER A 73 3.79 -32.82 2.97
C SER A 73 3.95 -31.64 3.92
N ASP A 74 5.03 -30.89 3.77
CA ASP A 74 5.32 -29.73 4.61
C ASP A 74 4.59 -28.52 4.01
N PRO A 75 3.62 -27.91 4.71
CA PRO A 75 2.87 -26.78 4.18
C PRO A 75 3.69 -25.49 4.25
N ILE A 76 3.45 -24.57 3.32
CA ILE A 76 4.02 -23.21 3.43
C ILE A 76 3.32 -22.47 4.56
N ARG A 77 4.11 -21.77 5.39
CA ARG A 77 3.62 -21.01 6.55
C ARG A 77 2.45 -20.09 6.19
N SER A 78 1.48 -20.06 7.09
CA SER A 78 0.35 -19.12 7.14
C SER A 78 0.55 -18.07 8.23
N HIS A 79 -0.29 -17.03 8.28
CA HIS A 79 -0.28 -16.08 9.41
C HIS A 79 -0.47 -16.78 10.76
N LYS A 80 -1.36 -17.77 10.82
CA LYS A 80 -1.58 -18.58 12.03
C LYS A 80 -0.32 -19.31 12.49
N ASP A 81 0.53 -19.75 11.56
CA ASP A 81 1.79 -20.41 11.91
C ASP A 81 2.82 -19.42 12.44
N LEU A 82 2.85 -18.19 11.89
CA LEU A 82 3.69 -17.11 12.38
C LEU A 82 3.28 -16.69 13.79
N ASP A 83 1.99 -16.47 14.02
CA ASP A 83 1.42 -16.06 15.31
C ASP A 83 1.71 -17.08 16.42
N LYS A 84 1.65 -18.38 16.07
CA LYS A 84 1.94 -19.49 17.01
C LYS A 84 3.42 -19.83 17.13
N GLY A 85 4.30 -19.19 16.36
CA GLY A 85 5.71 -19.55 16.28
C GLY A 85 5.98 -20.96 15.72
N SER A 86 5.06 -21.53 14.94
CA SER A 86 5.18 -22.85 14.31
C SER A 86 5.83 -22.82 12.92
N ALA A 87 6.46 -21.71 12.53
CA ALA A 87 7.22 -21.56 11.29
C ALA A 87 8.74 -21.52 11.55
N PRO A 88 9.44 -22.66 11.66
CA PRO A 88 10.81 -22.74 12.17
C PRO A 88 11.87 -22.08 11.27
N LEU A 89 11.59 -21.90 9.98
CA LEU A 89 12.52 -21.30 9.02
C LEU A 89 12.37 -19.78 8.90
N TYR A 90 11.23 -19.21 9.31
CA TYR A 90 10.87 -17.81 9.04
C TYR A 90 11.92 -16.83 9.58
N ASN A 91 12.17 -16.85 10.89
CA ASN A 91 13.11 -15.92 11.53
C ASN A 91 14.55 -16.07 11.01
N LYS A 92 14.97 -17.30 10.68
CA LYS A 92 16.30 -17.57 10.11
C LYS A 92 16.42 -16.99 8.70
N ALA A 93 15.37 -17.12 7.89
CA ALA A 93 15.31 -16.57 6.55
C ALA A 93 15.23 -15.05 6.55
N VAL A 94 14.38 -14.45 7.38
CA VAL A 94 14.30 -12.98 7.56
C VAL A 94 15.67 -12.40 7.91
N LYS A 95 16.37 -12.99 8.90
CA LYS A 95 17.71 -12.54 9.29
C LYS A 95 18.72 -12.61 8.14
N PHE A 96 18.68 -13.71 7.37
CA PHE A 96 19.56 -13.86 6.22
C PHE A 96 19.30 -12.80 5.13
N TYR A 97 18.04 -12.54 4.80
CA TYR A 97 17.71 -11.48 3.83
C TYR A 97 17.97 -10.08 4.38
N GLU A 98 17.86 -9.87 5.70
CA GLU A 98 18.27 -8.62 6.34
C GLU A 98 19.77 -8.36 6.17
N GLU A 99 20.62 -9.37 6.32
CA GLU A 99 22.07 -9.29 6.08
C GLU A 99 22.37 -8.91 4.62
N ILE A 100 21.69 -9.52 3.64
CA ILE A 100 21.77 -9.11 2.23
C ILE A 100 21.32 -7.65 2.06
N GLY A 101 20.21 -7.25 2.69
CA GLY A 101 19.72 -5.88 2.66
C GLY A 101 20.75 -4.89 3.22
N ASN A 102 21.40 -5.21 4.35
CA ASN A 102 22.47 -4.40 4.94
C ASN A 102 23.64 -4.22 3.97
N GLN A 103 24.08 -5.30 3.33
CA GLN A 103 25.14 -5.27 2.33
C GLN A 103 24.79 -4.36 1.15
N LEU A 104 23.60 -4.52 0.57
CA LEU A 104 23.14 -3.70 -0.56
C LEU A 104 22.98 -2.22 -0.19
N VAL A 105 22.46 -1.94 1.00
CA VAL A 105 22.35 -0.56 1.53
C VAL A 105 23.71 0.11 1.65
N HIS A 106 24.71 -0.61 2.17
CA HIS A 106 26.08 -0.11 2.26
C HIS A 106 26.68 0.18 0.88
N GLN A 107 26.37 -0.65 -0.11
CA GLN A 107 26.87 -0.54 -1.47
C GLN A 107 26.10 0.49 -2.33
N GLY A 108 24.91 0.93 -1.89
CA GLY A 108 24.02 1.80 -2.65
C GLY A 108 23.26 1.06 -3.77
N HIS A 109 23.04 -0.25 -3.60
CA HIS A 109 22.42 -1.13 -4.60
C HIS A 109 20.99 -1.52 -4.23
N VAL A 110 20.22 -1.90 -5.25
CA VAL A 110 18.77 -2.16 -5.15
C VAL A 110 18.48 -3.65 -5.34
N LEU A 111 17.53 -4.20 -4.57
CA LEU A 111 16.96 -5.52 -4.83
C LEU A 111 15.50 -5.40 -5.26
N ASP A 112 15.21 -5.67 -6.53
CA ASP A 112 13.86 -5.84 -7.05
C ASP A 112 13.43 -7.33 -6.98
N LEU A 113 12.14 -7.55 -6.73
CA LEU A 113 11.55 -8.88 -6.56
C LEU A 113 10.33 -9.07 -7.48
N PHE A 114 10.47 -9.92 -8.50
CA PHE A 114 9.40 -10.33 -9.39
C PHE A 114 9.00 -11.77 -9.04
N ALA A 115 7.98 -11.88 -8.19
CA ALA A 115 7.45 -13.13 -7.68
C ALA A 115 6.25 -13.58 -8.53
N CYS A 116 6.40 -14.70 -9.24
CA CYS A 116 5.35 -15.25 -10.09
C CYS A 116 5.14 -16.74 -9.83
N ALA A 117 4.17 -17.07 -8.99
CA ALA A 117 3.82 -18.45 -8.65
C ALA A 117 2.35 -18.54 -8.21
N LEU A 118 1.79 -19.76 -8.31
CA LEU A 118 0.43 -20.04 -7.82
C LEU A 118 0.35 -20.11 -6.28
N ASP A 119 1.49 -20.31 -5.62
CA ASP A 119 1.62 -20.39 -4.17
C ASP A 119 2.73 -19.41 -3.73
N GLN A 120 2.91 -19.25 -2.42
CA GLN A 120 3.85 -18.31 -1.82
C GLN A 120 5.31 -18.61 -2.19
N VAL A 121 6.13 -17.54 -2.32
CA VAL A 121 7.55 -17.63 -2.72
C VAL A 121 8.52 -17.17 -1.63
N GLY A 122 8.02 -16.57 -0.55
CA GLY A 122 8.84 -15.99 0.51
C GLY A 122 9.00 -14.47 0.41
N VAL A 123 8.03 -13.76 -0.16
CA VAL A 123 8.00 -12.28 -0.18
C VAL A 123 8.05 -11.75 1.25
N ALA A 124 7.37 -12.39 2.20
CA ALA A 124 7.37 -11.96 3.60
C ALA A 124 8.79 -11.92 4.20
N GLU A 125 9.62 -12.93 3.92
CA GLU A 125 11.00 -13.01 4.41
C GLU A 125 11.95 -12.08 3.64
N MET A 126 11.75 -11.94 2.33
CA MET A 126 12.60 -11.10 1.47
C MET A 126 12.27 -9.60 1.56
N LYS A 127 11.08 -9.25 2.08
CA LYS A 127 10.59 -7.86 2.23
C LYS A 127 11.63 -6.94 2.87
N VAL A 128 12.32 -7.40 3.91
CA VAL A 128 13.32 -6.60 4.65
C VAL A 128 14.45 -6.09 3.75
N ALA A 129 14.87 -6.86 2.75
CA ALA A 129 15.91 -6.45 1.81
C ALA A 129 15.36 -5.49 0.75
N VAL A 130 14.16 -5.78 0.23
CA VAL A 130 13.52 -4.99 -0.83
C VAL A 130 13.14 -3.60 -0.33
N GLU A 131 12.47 -3.48 0.83
CA GLU A 131 12.06 -2.19 1.38
C GLU A 131 13.26 -1.30 1.73
N ARG A 132 14.27 -1.86 2.40
CA ARG A 132 15.46 -1.11 2.85
C ARG A 132 16.29 -0.55 1.69
N THR A 133 16.26 -1.24 0.55
CA THR A 133 16.97 -0.83 -0.66
C THR A 133 16.10 -0.01 -1.63
N GLY A 134 14.80 0.17 -1.34
CA GLY A 134 13.87 0.87 -2.23
C GLY A 134 13.57 0.12 -3.53
N GLY A 135 13.62 -1.21 -3.48
CA GLY A 135 13.33 -2.07 -4.59
C GLY A 135 11.86 -2.11 -4.99
N ILE A 136 11.63 -2.57 -6.21
CA ILE A 136 10.32 -2.84 -6.77
C ILE A 136 9.91 -4.26 -6.41
N VAL A 137 8.64 -4.46 -6.05
CA VAL A 137 8.06 -5.80 -5.93
C VAL A 137 6.85 -5.93 -6.84
N VAL A 138 6.78 -7.04 -7.58
CA VAL A 138 5.62 -7.44 -8.38
C VAL A 138 5.25 -8.86 -7.98
N LEU A 139 4.01 -9.05 -7.55
CA LEU A 139 3.45 -10.36 -7.21
C LEU A 139 2.36 -10.71 -8.24
N ALA A 140 2.50 -11.87 -8.88
CA ALA A 140 1.53 -12.38 -9.85
C ALA A 140 1.45 -13.91 -9.81
N GLU A 141 0.43 -14.48 -10.46
CA GLU A 141 0.23 -15.94 -10.52
C GLU A 141 1.21 -16.63 -11.48
N SER A 142 1.68 -15.91 -12.52
CA SER A 142 2.57 -16.44 -13.56
C SER A 142 3.27 -15.32 -14.31
N PHE A 143 4.48 -15.58 -14.81
CA PHE A 143 5.21 -14.69 -15.72
C PHE A 143 4.48 -14.47 -17.06
N GLY A 144 3.50 -15.31 -17.39
CA GLY A 144 2.65 -15.12 -18.57
C GLY A 144 1.56 -14.06 -18.42
N HIS A 145 1.23 -13.64 -17.19
CA HIS A 145 0.11 -12.73 -16.91
C HIS A 145 0.46 -11.27 -17.26
N SER A 146 -0.55 -10.48 -17.64
CA SER A 146 -0.42 -9.04 -17.94
C SER A 146 0.14 -8.26 -16.76
N VAL A 147 -0.30 -8.56 -15.54
CA VAL A 147 0.21 -7.96 -14.30
C VAL A 147 1.74 -7.96 -14.26
N PHE A 148 2.39 -9.09 -14.55
CA PHE A 148 3.85 -9.14 -14.60
C PHE A 148 4.41 -8.45 -15.85
N LYS A 149 3.97 -8.86 -17.05
CA LYS A 149 4.55 -8.41 -18.32
C LYS A 149 4.47 -6.90 -18.48
N ASP A 150 3.33 -6.32 -18.17
CA ASP A 150 3.07 -4.89 -18.35
C ASP A 150 3.72 -4.07 -17.24
N SER A 151 3.77 -4.58 -16.00
CA SER A 151 4.55 -3.94 -14.93
C SER A 151 6.03 -3.91 -15.28
N LEU A 152 6.61 -5.04 -15.74
CA LEU A 152 8.02 -5.10 -16.11
C LEU A 152 8.34 -4.13 -17.26
N ARG A 153 7.48 -4.06 -18.29
CA ARG A 153 7.65 -3.10 -19.39
C ARG A 153 7.65 -1.67 -18.88
N ARG A 154 6.74 -1.30 -17.99
CA ARG A 154 6.62 0.07 -17.46
C ARG A 154 7.83 0.55 -16.69
N ILE A 155 8.57 -0.35 -16.04
CA ILE A 155 9.82 0.00 -15.35
C ILE A 155 10.85 0.59 -16.32
N PHE A 156 10.85 0.16 -17.58
CA PHE A 156 11.84 0.54 -18.60
C PHE A 156 11.27 1.37 -19.75
N GLN A 157 9.97 1.68 -19.74
CA GLN A 157 9.38 2.52 -20.77
C GLN A 157 9.91 3.96 -20.61
N SER A 158 10.75 4.38 -21.55
CA SER A 158 11.20 5.76 -21.70
C SER A 158 10.01 6.62 -22.10
N SER A 159 9.41 7.30 -21.14
CA SER A 159 8.37 8.28 -21.40
C SER A 159 8.50 9.42 -20.40
N ASP A 160 8.05 10.61 -20.80
CA ASP A 160 7.83 11.74 -19.91
C ASP A 160 6.78 11.45 -18.81
N SER A 161 6.14 10.27 -18.81
CA SER A 161 5.24 9.79 -17.75
C SER A 161 5.95 9.03 -16.61
N ASP A 162 5.77 9.57 -15.40
CA ASP A 162 5.93 9.15 -14.00
C ASP A 162 6.85 8.01 -13.52
N LEU A 163 7.19 7.00 -14.31
CA LEU A 163 8.23 6.00 -13.96
C LEU A 163 9.50 6.17 -14.81
N GLY A 164 9.46 7.07 -15.79
CA GLY A 164 10.62 7.50 -16.57
C GLY A 164 11.70 8.12 -15.68
N GLY A 165 12.58 7.26 -15.16
CA GLY A 165 13.80 7.64 -14.48
C GLY A 165 13.98 6.98 -13.12
N LEU A 166 14.38 5.71 -13.10
CA LEU A 166 14.93 5.09 -11.91
C LEU A 166 16.18 5.87 -11.47
N SER A 167 16.17 6.32 -10.23
CA SER A 167 17.26 7.04 -9.61
C SER A 167 17.89 6.18 -8.53
N PHE A 168 19.17 6.40 -8.27
CA PHE A 168 19.99 5.49 -7.48
C PHE A 168 20.85 6.20 -6.45
N ASN A 169 21.33 5.43 -5.48
CA ASN A 169 22.31 5.83 -4.46
C ASN A 169 21.98 7.19 -3.80
N GLY A 170 20.70 7.35 -3.43
CA GLY A 170 20.20 8.56 -2.83
C GLY A 170 20.58 8.72 -1.36
N ILE A 171 20.79 9.96 -0.94
CA ILE A 171 20.86 10.39 0.47
C ILE A 171 19.76 11.42 0.68
N PHE A 172 18.87 11.14 1.62
CA PHE A 172 17.82 12.04 2.05
C PHE A 172 18.18 12.63 3.41
N GLU A 173 18.22 13.96 3.53
CA GLU A 173 18.46 14.66 4.79
C GLU A 173 17.29 15.59 5.13
N ILE A 174 17.00 15.70 6.42
CA ILE A 174 16.00 16.62 6.96
C ILE A 174 16.67 17.60 7.90
N ASN A 175 16.49 18.89 7.62
CA ASN A 175 16.76 19.98 8.54
C ASN A 175 15.42 20.58 8.99
N CYS A 176 15.30 20.95 10.27
CA CYS A 176 14.11 21.63 10.77
C CYS A 176 14.47 22.62 11.87
N SER A 177 13.54 23.51 12.22
CA SER A 177 13.70 24.43 13.35
C SER A 177 13.95 23.67 14.66
N LYS A 178 14.69 24.27 15.60
CA LYS A 178 15.16 23.63 16.85
C LYS A 178 14.03 23.01 17.71
N ASP A 179 12.85 23.61 17.65
CA ASP A 179 11.63 23.23 18.37
C ASP A 179 10.86 22.09 17.69
N VAL A 180 11.39 21.54 16.58
CA VAL A 180 10.86 20.38 15.87
C VAL A 180 11.89 19.26 15.94
N LYS A 181 11.46 18.05 16.30
CA LYS A 181 12.30 16.85 16.34
C LYS A 181 11.76 15.80 15.39
N ILE A 182 12.64 14.98 14.84
CA ILE A 182 12.32 13.92 13.88
C ILE A 182 12.18 12.61 14.64
N GLN A 183 10.99 12.01 14.62
CA GLN A 183 10.77 10.66 15.16
C GLN A 183 11.33 9.58 14.24
N GLY A 184 11.17 9.78 12.93
CA GLY A 184 11.71 8.89 11.90
C GLY A 184 10.85 8.84 10.65
N ILE A 185 11.15 7.84 9.81
CA ILE A 185 10.50 7.64 8.51
C ILE A 185 9.88 6.24 8.44
N ILE A 186 8.65 6.16 7.94
CA ILE A 186 8.06 4.92 7.42
C ILE A 186 8.06 5.00 5.90
N GLY A 187 8.82 4.12 5.24
CA GLY A 187 8.97 4.11 3.79
C GLY A 187 10.25 3.43 3.32
N PRO A 188 10.46 3.33 2.00
CA PRO A 188 11.61 2.65 1.37
C PRO A 188 12.93 3.42 1.54
N CYS A 189 13.49 3.39 2.74
CA CYS A 189 14.79 3.98 3.05
C CYS A 189 15.44 3.26 4.24
N THR A 190 16.72 3.52 4.49
CA THR A 190 17.43 3.00 5.66
C THR A 190 18.13 4.14 6.40
N SER A 191 18.02 4.16 7.73
CA SER A 191 18.73 5.13 8.57
C SER A 191 20.24 5.13 8.32
N LEU A 192 20.85 6.32 8.23
CA LEU A 192 22.32 6.47 8.22
C LEU A 192 22.88 6.68 9.64
N GLU A 193 22.04 6.55 10.67
CA GLU A 193 22.44 6.63 12.08
C GLU A 193 23.18 7.92 12.47
N LYS A 194 23.01 8.97 11.66
CA LYS A 194 23.48 10.34 11.93
C LYS A 194 22.71 10.96 13.09
N LYS A 195 23.02 10.53 14.32
CA LYS A 195 22.43 11.06 15.55
C LYS A 195 22.79 12.54 15.70
N GLY A 196 21.82 13.33 16.14
CA GLY A 196 22.03 14.76 16.34
C GLY A 196 20.89 15.40 17.12
N PRO A 197 20.98 16.71 17.39
CA PRO A 197 20.00 17.43 18.20
C PRO A 197 18.60 17.52 17.54
N LEU A 198 18.46 17.09 16.29
CA LEU A 198 17.18 17.06 15.56
C LEU A 198 16.43 15.73 15.77
N SER A 199 17.06 14.68 16.29
CA SER A 199 16.40 13.39 16.52
C SER A 199 15.51 13.46 17.76
N SER A 200 14.32 12.87 17.71
CA SER A 200 13.44 12.71 18.86
C SER A 200 13.85 11.53 19.74
N ASP A 201 13.48 11.59 21.01
CA ASP A 201 13.55 10.46 21.95
C ASP A 201 12.49 9.39 21.62
N THR A 202 11.38 9.79 21.00
CA THR A 202 10.36 8.85 20.50
C THR A 202 10.70 8.43 19.08
N VAL A 203 10.97 7.13 18.89
CA VAL A 203 11.46 6.59 17.62
C VAL A 203 10.34 5.85 16.91
N VAL A 204 10.10 6.18 15.64
CA VAL A 204 9.14 5.46 14.78
C VAL A 204 9.78 5.13 13.44
N GLY A 205 9.64 3.88 13.00
CA GLY A 205 10.24 3.40 11.75
C GLY A 205 11.76 3.56 11.73
N GLN A 206 12.29 4.07 10.63
CA GLN A 206 13.70 4.43 10.47
C GLN A 206 13.98 5.76 11.20
N GLY A 207 14.18 5.71 12.51
CA GLY A 207 14.43 6.90 13.34
C GLY A 207 15.88 7.04 13.82
N ASN A 208 16.06 7.76 14.93
CA ASN A 208 17.37 8.05 15.54
C ASN A 208 18.39 8.69 14.57
N THR A 209 17.91 9.45 13.58
CA THR A 209 18.77 10.08 12.59
C THR A 209 18.11 11.31 11.98
N SER A 210 18.89 12.10 11.25
CA SER A 210 18.39 13.14 10.34
C SER A 210 18.78 12.88 8.87
N ALA A 211 19.35 11.70 8.57
CA ALA A 211 19.77 11.31 7.23
C ALA A 211 19.49 9.83 6.94
N TRP A 212 19.07 9.53 5.71
CA TRP A 212 18.70 8.18 5.26
C TRP A 212 19.31 7.86 3.89
N ARG A 213 19.65 6.59 3.69
CA ARG A 213 19.99 6.02 2.38
C ARG A 213 18.71 5.65 1.64
N MET A 214 18.64 6.02 0.37
CA MET A 214 17.61 5.60 -0.59
C MET A 214 18.30 4.96 -1.81
N CYS A 215 18.59 3.65 -1.76
CA CYS A 215 19.40 3.01 -2.80
C CYS A 215 18.72 3.05 -4.17
N GLY A 216 17.40 2.85 -4.19
CA GLY A 216 16.53 3.03 -5.35
C GLY A 216 15.40 4.00 -5.00
N LEU A 217 15.11 4.91 -5.94
CA LEU A 217 13.97 5.81 -5.85
C LEU A 217 13.48 6.17 -7.26
N ASP A 218 12.23 6.57 -7.35
CA ASP A 218 11.58 7.03 -8.57
C ASP A 218 10.74 8.28 -8.27
N ARG A 219 10.05 8.83 -9.28
CA ARG A 219 9.22 10.03 -9.10
C ARG A 219 7.99 9.79 -8.21
N LYS A 220 7.54 8.54 -8.04
CA LYS A 220 6.37 8.16 -7.24
C LYS A 220 6.73 7.82 -5.78
N THR A 221 8.02 7.58 -5.51
CA THR A 221 8.53 7.21 -4.19
C THR A 221 8.16 8.27 -3.16
N SER A 222 7.32 7.87 -2.20
CA SER A 222 6.77 8.73 -1.17
C SER A 222 7.14 8.20 0.22
N LEU A 223 7.60 9.08 1.11
CA LEU A 223 8.00 8.76 2.48
C LEU A 223 7.01 9.34 3.48
N CYS A 224 6.74 8.62 4.58
CA CYS A 224 5.99 9.15 5.72
C CYS A 224 6.96 9.69 6.76
N LEU A 225 6.99 11.01 6.94
CA LEU A 225 7.87 11.68 7.90
C LEU A 225 7.10 12.00 9.17
N LEU A 226 7.62 11.56 10.33
CA LEU A 226 6.99 11.77 11.63
C LEU A 226 7.84 12.70 12.49
N PHE A 227 7.18 13.65 13.14
CA PHE A 227 7.83 14.72 13.90
C PHE A 227 7.21 14.86 15.28
N ASP A 228 8.04 15.24 16.25
CA ASP A 228 7.61 15.76 17.54
C ASP A 228 7.74 17.28 17.55
N MET A 229 6.71 17.94 18.06
CA MET A 229 6.68 19.38 18.25
C MET A 229 6.98 19.67 19.73
N ALA A 230 8.03 20.43 20.02
CA ALA A 230 8.37 20.80 21.40
C ALA A 230 7.21 21.59 22.04
N LYS A 231 6.76 21.15 23.22
CA LYS A 231 5.78 21.89 24.02
C LYS A 231 6.49 23.07 24.69
N LYS A 232 6.03 24.29 24.43
CA LYS A 232 6.46 25.48 25.20
C LYS A 232 5.60 25.59 26.45
N ASP A 233 5.99 24.88 27.52
CA ASP A 233 5.28 24.88 28.82
C ASP A 233 5.61 26.13 29.68
N ALA A 234 5.65 27.32 29.09
CA ALA A 234 5.97 28.57 29.82
C ALA A 234 4.84 29.61 29.70
N PRO A 235 4.25 30.06 30.84
CA PRO A 235 3.27 31.17 30.87
C PRO A 235 3.84 32.54 30.49
N ASP A 236 5.16 32.70 30.34
CA ASP A 236 5.83 34.00 30.17
C ASP A 236 6.24 34.36 28.73
N ALA A 237 5.66 33.73 27.71
CA ALA A 237 5.88 34.13 26.31
C ALA A 237 4.96 35.29 25.87
N ILE A 238 4.85 36.35 26.67
CA ILE A 238 4.34 37.66 26.21
C ILE A 238 5.43 38.40 25.38
N GLY A 239 6.65 37.84 25.30
CA GLY A 239 7.69 38.27 24.34
C GLY A 239 7.58 37.52 23.02
N GLN A 240 6.95 38.14 22.03
CA GLN A 240 6.93 37.71 20.63
C GLN A 240 8.34 37.29 20.15
N SER A 241 8.54 36.00 19.89
CA SER A 241 9.49 35.65 18.83
C SER A 241 8.88 36.16 17.53
N GLN A 242 9.47 37.18 16.91
CA GLN A 242 8.98 37.80 15.67
C GLN A 242 8.74 36.81 14.51
N ASN A 243 9.19 35.56 14.65
CA ASN A 243 8.97 34.49 13.69
C ASN A 243 8.01 33.44 14.27
N ASN A 244 6.70 33.61 14.03
CA ASN A 244 5.67 32.60 14.33
C ASN A 244 5.72 31.38 13.38
N LEU A 245 6.74 31.28 12.53
CA LEU A 245 6.93 30.19 11.60
C LEU A 245 8.00 29.22 12.10
N PHE A 246 7.78 27.94 11.82
CA PHE A 246 8.81 26.91 11.83
C PHE A 246 9.02 26.39 10.42
N TYR A 247 10.22 25.86 10.18
CA TYR A 247 10.69 25.51 8.85
C TYR A 247 11.11 24.04 8.81
N PHE A 248 10.88 23.44 7.66
CA PHE A 248 11.46 22.16 7.25
C PHE A 248 12.23 22.38 5.96
N GLN A 249 13.38 21.76 5.85
CA GLN A 249 14.14 21.65 4.61
C GLN A 249 14.47 20.18 4.38
N PHE A 250 14.09 19.72 3.20
CA PHE A 250 14.28 18.36 2.72
C PHE A 250 15.32 18.41 1.60
N LEU A 251 16.39 17.64 1.74
CA LEU A 251 17.48 17.56 0.76
C LEU A 251 17.59 16.12 0.27
N THR A 252 17.45 15.91 -1.03
CA THR A 252 17.65 14.60 -1.65
C THR A 252 18.79 14.70 -2.65
N TYR A 253 19.94 14.13 -2.30
CA TYR A 253 21.08 13.93 -3.21
C TYR A 253 20.92 12.57 -3.85
N TYR A 254 21.04 12.43 -5.17
CA TYR A 254 20.89 11.13 -5.83
C TYR A 254 21.58 11.10 -7.19
N GLN A 255 21.87 9.88 -7.66
CA GLN A 255 22.29 9.62 -9.03
C GLN A 255 21.05 9.50 -9.92
N HIS A 256 20.87 10.44 -10.84
CA HIS A 256 19.78 10.41 -11.80
C HIS A 256 20.05 9.35 -12.89
N HIS A 257 19.00 8.91 -13.59
CA HIS A 257 19.09 7.83 -14.58
C HIS A 257 20.02 8.13 -15.78
N ASP A 258 20.33 9.41 -16.02
CA ASP A 258 21.30 9.87 -17.03
C ASP A 258 22.77 9.84 -16.52
N GLY A 259 22.98 9.38 -15.29
CA GLY A 259 24.28 9.29 -14.62
C GLY A 259 24.69 10.55 -13.86
N GLN A 260 23.96 11.67 -13.98
CA GLN A 260 24.30 12.91 -13.28
C GLN A 260 23.92 12.83 -11.80
N MET A 261 24.79 13.39 -10.95
CA MET A 261 24.43 13.63 -9.54
C MET A 261 23.55 14.88 -9.44
N ARG A 262 22.41 14.77 -8.76
CA ARG A 262 21.46 15.87 -8.57
C ARG A 262 21.16 16.07 -7.09
N LEU A 263 20.85 17.33 -6.74
CA LEU A 263 20.30 17.72 -5.45
C LEU A 263 18.91 18.30 -5.67
N ARG A 264 17.90 17.67 -5.07
CA ARG A 264 16.56 18.23 -4.92
C ARG A 264 16.45 18.86 -3.54
N SER A 265 16.11 20.14 -3.48
CA SER A 265 15.85 20.86 -2.22
C SER A 265 14.40 21.29 -2.18
N THR A 266 13.72 21.04 -1.06
CA THR A 266 12.36 21.52 -0.81
C THR A 266 12.32 22.15 0.57
N THR A 267 11.96 23.43 0.66
CA THR A 267 11.80 24.14 1.93
C THR A 267 10.36 24.56 2.09
N ILE A 268 9.76 24.20 3.22
CA ILE A 268 8.40 24.59 3.58
C ILE A 268 8.41 25.25 4.95
N SER A 269 7.44 26.13 5.18
CA SER A 269 7.17 26.72 6.49
C SER A 269 5.74 26.45 6.92
N ARG A 270 5.53 26.43 8.24
CA ARG A 270 4.21 26.32 8.88
C ARG A 270 4.16 27.28 10.06
N ARG A 271 2.96 27.69 10.45
CA ARG A 271 2.73 28.64 11.55
C ARG A 271 2.46 27.92 12.85
N TRP A 272 3.04 28.41 13.94
CA TRP A 272 2.67 28.02 15.29
C TRP A 272 1.27 28.56 15.66
N VAL A 273 0.50 27.74 16.34
CA VAL A 273 -0.85 28.08 16.82
C VAL A 273 -0.83 28.08 18.34
N ALA A 274 -1.23 29.20 18.96
CA ALA A 274 -1.28 29.39 20.41
C ALA A 274 -2.44 30.32 20.79
N GLY A 275 -2.93 30.24 22.03
CA GLY A 275 -3.98 31.11 22.57
C GLY A 275 -5.42 30.64 22.34
N SER A 276 -6.38 31.52 22.65
CA SER A 276 -7.81 31.29 22.43
C SER A 276 -8.12 31.18 20.93
N GLY A 277 -8.89 30.15 20.52
CA GLY A 277 -9.17 29.86 19.11
C GLY A 277 -8.17 28.92 18.43
N SER A 278 -7.13 28.46 19.14
CA SER A 278 -6.14 27.51 18.63
C SER A 278 -6.75 26.22 18.05
N VAL A 279 -7.82 25.71 18.65
CA VAL A 279 -8.53 24.52 18.17
C VAL A 279 -9.08 24.72 16.75
N GLN A 280 -9.71 25.87 16.48
CA GLN A 280 -10.29 26.15 15.16
C GLN A 280 -9.23 26.28 14.07
N GLU A 281 -8.09 26.91 14.39
CA GLU A 281 -6.96 27.00 13.46
C GLU A 281 -6.34 25.62 13.18
N LEU A 282 -6.24 24.75 14.20
CA LEU A 282 -5.77 23.37 14.03
C LEU A 282 -6.72 22.55 13.14
N ILE A 283 -8.04 22.66 13.35
CA ILE A 283 -9.05 22.00 12.50
C ILE A 283 -8.92 22.49 11.06
N THR A 284 -8.69 23.79 10.85
CA THR A 284 -8.53 24.38 9.51
C THR A 284 -7.30 23.83 8.80
N GLY A 285 -6.23 23.53 9.54
CA GLY A 285 -5.00 22.93 9.02
C GLY A 285 -5.01 21.40 8.91
N PHE A 286 -6.10 20.73 9.32
CA PHE A 286 -6.18 19.27 9.28
C PHE A 286 -6.47 18.76 7.86
N ASP A 287 -5.65 17.81 7.43
CA ASP A 287 -5.80 17.10 6.16
C ASP A 287 -6.18 15.64 6.47
N GLN A 288 -7.47 15.33 6.30
CA GLN A 288 -8.02 14.02 6.63
C GLN A 288 -7.51 12.89 5.72
N GLU A 289 -7.15 13.17 4.47
CA GLU A 289 -6.61 12.17 3.54
C GLU A 289 -5.16 11.83 3.91
N ALA A 290 -4.33 12.86 4.14
CA ALA A 290 -2.97 12.67 4.62
C ALA A 290 -2.95 11.97 5.98
N ALA A 291 -3.85 12.35 6.90
CA ALA A 291 -3.98 11.70 8.20
C ALA A 291 -4.37 10.21 8.05
N ALA A 292 -5.29 9.86 7.16
CA ALA A 292 -5.68 8.47 6.91
C ALA A 292 -4.50 7.65 6.36
N ALA A 293 -3.76 8.20 5.40
CA ALA A 293 -2.56 7.55 4.84
C ALA A 293 -1.47 7.34 5.90
N VAL A 294 -1.23 8.34 6.76
CA VAL A 294 -0.26 8.26 7.88
C VAL A 294 -0.71 7.23 8.91
N MET A 295 -1.99 7.22 9.30
CA MET A 295 -2.54 6.25 10.25
C MET A 295 -2.43 4.82 9.72
N ALA A 296 -2.70 4.59 8.43
CA ALA A 296 -2.55 3.29 7.79
C ALA A 296 -1.09 2.79 7.83
N ARG A 297 -0.12 3.67 7.58
CA ARG A 297 1.32 3.34 7.69
C ARG A 297 1.73 3.06 9.14
N LEU A 298 1.28 3.89 10.08
CA LEU A 298 1.60 3.74 11.50
C LEU A 298 1.05 2.42 12.07
N VAL A 299 -0.22 2.11 11.84
CA VAL A 299 -0.82 0.87 12.34
C VAL A 299 -0.17 -0.35 11.69
N SER A 300 0.13 -0.29 10.39
CA SER A 300 0.82 -1.37 9.67
C SER A 300 2.23 -1.59 10.22
N PHE A 301 2.95 -0.53 10.56
CA PHE A 301 4.26 -0.60 11.20
C PHE A 301 4.18 -1.19 12.61
N LYS A 302 3.24 -0.71 13.42
CA LYS A 302 3.03 -1.21 14.80
C LYS A 302 2.67 -2.69 14.84
N MET A 303 1.84 -3.16 13.90
CA MET A 303 1.53 -4.59 13.76
C MET A 303 2.75 -5.46 13.48
N GLU A 304 3.82 -4.91 12.89
CA GLU A 304 5.05 -5.66 12.61
C GLU A 304 6.09 -5.51 13.73
N ALA A 305 6.10 -4.36 14.41
CA ALA A 305 7.10 -4.02 15.42
C ALA A 305 6.70 -4.43 16.85
N GLU A 306 5.41 -4.51 17.16
CA GLU A 306 4.89 -4.74 18.51
C GLU A 306 4.22 -6.12 18.62
N VAL A 307 4.67 -6.92 19.59
CA VAL A 307 4.07 -8.22 19.92
C VAL A 307 2.72 -8.00 20.61
N ASP A 308 1.73 -8.83 20.29
CA ASP A 308 0.36 -8.78 20.83
C ASP A 308 -0.35 -7.41 20.63
N PHE A 309 0.03 -6.67 19.59
CA PHE A 309 -0.60 -5.39 19.25
C PHE A 309 -2.01 -5.60 18.69
N ASP A 310 -2.99 -4.90 19.29
CA ASP A 310 -4.37 -4.86 18.80
C ASP A 310 -4.59 -3.61 17.91
N PRO A 311 -4.50 -3.76 16.57
CA PRO A 311 -4.59 -2.63 15.66
C PRO A 311 -5.97 -1.98 15.64
N VAL A 312 -7.04 -2.78 15.77
CA VAL A 312 -8.42 -2.27 15.69
C VAL A 312 -8.71 -1.41 16.91
N ARG A 313 -8.39 -1.91 18.11
CA ARG A 313 -8.57 -1.13 19.34
C ARG A 313 -7.71 0.12 19.37
N TRP A 314 -6.50 0.06 18.82
CA TRP A 314 -5.62 1.23 18.73
C TRP A 314 -6.21 2.31 17.80
N LEU A 315 -6.70 1.92 16.62
CA LEU A 315 -7.38 2.82 15.69
C LEU A 315 -8.65 3.42 16.29
N ASP A 316 -9.50 2.58 16.89
CA ASP A 316 -10.77 3.01 17.49
C ASP A 316 -10.53 4.01 18.64
N ARG A 317 -9.53 3.77 19.50
CA ARG A 317 -9.13 4.72 20.56
C ARG A 317 -8.61 6.04 20.02
N ALA A 318 -7.79 6.00 18.97
CA ALA A 318 -7.27 7.22 18.33
C ALA A 318 -8.41 8.04 17.72
N LEU A 319 -9.37 7.38 17.06
CA LEU A 319 -10.52 8.04 16.46
C LEU A 319 -11.47 8.63 17.51
N ILE A 320 -11.77 7.90 18.59
CA ILE A 320 -12.60 8.42 19.69
C ILE A 320 -11.93 9.65 20.30
N SER A 321 -10.63 9.59 20.59
CA SER A 321 -9.88 10.73 21.14
C SER A 321 -9.92 11.96 20.22
N LEU A 322 -9.79 11.76 18.91
CA LEU A 322 -9.94 12.83 17.92
C LEU A 322 -11.37 13.43 17.96
N CYS A 323 -12.40 12.59 17.94
CA CYS A 323 -13.80 13.01 17.92
C CYS A 323 -14.21 13.72 19.21
N SER A 324 -13.80 13.23 20.38
CA SER A 324 -14.05 13.89 21.67
C SER A 324 -13.33 15.23 21.78
N LYS A 325 -12.15 15.38 21.16
CA LYS A 325 -11.36 16.61 21.25
C LYS A 325 -11.78 17.70 20.26
N PHE A 326 -12.21 17.31 19.06
CA PHE A 326 -12.45 18.23 17.94
C PHE A 326 -13.88 18.20 17.40
N GLY A 327 -14.77 17.36 17.94
CA GLY A 327 -16.18 17.34 17.60
C GLY A 327 -16.99 18.36 18.40
N ASP A 328 -18.09 18.81 17.80
CA ASP A 328 -19.07 19.67 18.44
C ASP A 328 -20.24 18.80 18.95
N TYR A 329 -20.51 18.83 20.25
CA TYR A 329 -21.57 18.04 20.87
C TYR A 329 -22.00 18.60 22.23
N GLN A 330 -23.20 18.20 22.66
CA GLN A 330 -23.65 18.29 24.04
C GLN A 330 -23.31 16.98 24.76
N LYS A 331 -22.78 17.09 25.98
CA LYS A 331 -22.37 15.93 26.78
C LYS A 331 -23.55 14.97 27.01
N GLU A 332 -23.29 13.67 26.91
CA GLU A 332 -24.29 12.61 27.04
C GLU A 332 -25.43 12.64 25.99
N ALA A 333 -25.31 13.43 24.92
CA ALA A 333 -26.32 13.55 23.86
C ALA A 333 -25.75 13.18 22.48
N PRO A 334 -25.70 11.87 22.12
CA PRO A 334 -25.06 11.40 20.88
C PRO A 334 -25.62 12.03 19.60
N SER A 335 -26.93 12.33 19.57
CA SER A 335 -27.60 12.95 18.42
C SER A 335 -27.16 14.40 18.13
N SER A 336 -26.48 15.05 19.09
CA SER A 336 -25.93 16.39 18.90
C SER A 336 -24.53 16.39 18.27
N PHE A 337 -23.90 15.23 18.12
CA PHE A 337 -22.53 15.12 17.64
C PHE A 337 -22.42 15.53 16.16
N SER A 338 -21.46 16.40 15.89
CA SER A 338 -21.09 16.80 14.54
C SER A 338 -19.58 17.04 14.41
N LEU A 339 -19.08 16.93 13.18
CA LEU A 339 -17.68 17.18 12.84
C LEU A 339 -17.61 18.27 11.78
N SER A 340 -16.58 19.11 11.86
CA SER A 340 -16.21 20.03 10.78
C SER A 340 -16.01 19.26 9.46
N PRO A 341 -16.33 19.86 8.29
CA PRO A 341 -16.07 19.26 6.98
C PRO A 341 -14.62 18.83 6.74
N ARG A 342 -13.66 19.41 7.48
CA ARG A 342 -12.24 19.02 7.45
C ARG A 342 -11.96 17.66 8.09
N LEU A 343 -12.87 17.19 8.95
CA LEU A 343 -12.73 15.96 9.75
C LEU A 343 -13.81 14.92 9.43
N SER A 344 -14.91 15.32 8.79
CA SER A 344 -16.13 14.52 8.69
C SER A 344 -15.99 13.22 7.90
N ILE A 345 -14.99 13.09 7.02
CA ILE A 345 -14.72 11.87 6.24
C ILE A 345 -13.73 10.96 6.98
N PHE A 346 -12.94 11.49 7.91
CA PHE A 346 -11.93 10.73 8.63
C PHE A 346 -12.48 9.48 9.34
N PRO A 347 -13.65 9.50 10.03
CA PRO A 347 -14.26 8.29 10.57
C PRO A 347 -14.52 7.20 9.52
N GLN A 348 -14.94 7.58 8.32
CA GLN A 348 -15.17 6.66 7.20
C GLN A 348 -13.86 6.01 6.73
N PHE A 349 -12.76 6.77 6.67
CA PHE A 349 -11.45 6.20 6.37
C PHE A 349 -11.00 5.19 7.43
N ILE A 350 -11.19 5.48 8.72
CA ILE A 350 -10.83 4.54 9.79
C ILE A 350 -11.72 3.28 9.76
N PHE A 351 -13.01 3.43 9.47
CA PHE A 351 -13.92 2.29 9.26
C PHE A 351 -13.46 1.37 8.13
N ASN A 352 -13.04 1.95 7.00
CA ASN A 352 -12.55 1.15 5.88
C ASN A 352 -11.15 0.57 6.17
N LEU A 353 -10.26 1.32 6.82
CA LEU A 353 -8.92 0.87 7.20
C LEU A 353 -8.97 -0.35 8.14
N ARG A 354 -9.78 -0.32 9.20
CA ARG A 354 -9.85 -1.42 10.19
C ARG A 354 -10.35 -2.75 9.60
N ARG A 355 -11.07 -2.70 8.46
CA ARG A 355 -11.58 -3.85 7.70
C ARG A 355 -10.71 -4.21 6.49
N SER A 356 -9.73 -3.37 6.16
CA SER A 356 -8.85 -3.58 5.01
C SER A 356 -7.87 -4.72 5.22
N GLN A 357 -7.33 -5.24 4.11
CA GLN A 357 -6.29 -6.28 4.09
C GLN A 357 -4.95 -5.87 4.70
N PHE A 358 -4.77 -4.60 5.08
CA PHE A 358 -3.61 -4.15 5.83
C PHE A 358 -3.69 -4.56 7.32
N ILE A 359 -4.92 -4.73 7.83
CA ILE A 359 -5.24 -5.02 9.23
C ILE A 359 -5.84 -6.42 9.38
N GLN A 360 -6.90 -6.72 8.63
CA GLN A 360 -7.55 -8.02 8.61
C GLN A 360 -6.81 -8.94 7.64
N VAL A 361 -5.81 -9.65 8.15
CA VAL A 361 -4.97 -10.54 7.34
C VAL A 361 -5.61 -11.91 7.06
N PHE A 362 -6.81 -12.17 7.61
CA PHE A 362 -7.59 -13.36 7.28
C PHE A 362 -7.86 -13.42 5.77
N ASN A 363 -7.85 -14.62 5.19
CA ASN A 363 -7.90 -14.88 3.73
C ASN A 363 -6.75 -14.27 2.90
N ASN A 364 -5.70 -13.76 3.54
CA ASN A 364 -4.47 -13.36 2.86
C ASN A 364 -3.33 -14.25 3.34
N SER A 365 -2.39 -14.52 2.44
CA SER A 365 -1.14 -15.16 2.78
C SER A 365 -0.13 -14.15 3.36
N PRO A 366 0.89 -14.59 4.14
CA PRO A 366 1.99 -13.73 4.56
C PRO A 366 2.65 -12.96 3.41
N ASP A 367 2.82 -13.58 2.23
CA ASP A 367 3.41 -12.92 1.05
C ASP A 367 2.53 -11.80 0.49
N GLU A 368 1.21 -12.01 0.40
CA GLU A 368 0.27 -10.98 -0.05
C GLU A 368 0.21 -9.82 0.92
N THR A 369 0.15 -10.08 2.23
CA THR A 369 0.18 -9.03 3.25
C THR A 369 1.47 -8.22 3.18
N ALA A 370 2.62 -8.88 3.03
CA ALA A 370 3.91 -8.20 2.84
C ALA A 370 3.88 -7.31 1.59
N TYR A 371 3.41 -7.84 0.45
CA TYR A 371 3.28 -7.10 -0.80
C TYR A 371 2.39 -5.85 -0.66
N PHE A 372 1.21 -5.98 -0.05
CA PHE A 372 0.30 -4.85 0.15
C PHE A 372 0.92 -3.76 1.01
N ARG A 373 1.57 -4.13 2.12
CA ARG A 373 2.19 -3.17 3.03
C ARG A 373 3.39 -2.46 2.41
N MET A 374 4.22 -3.17 1.64
CA MET A 374 5.30 -2.56 0.86
C MET A 374 4.76 -1.50 -0.12
N MET A 375 3.65 -1.81 -0.80
CA MET A 375 2.99 -0.85 -1.68
C MET A 375 2.41 0.34 -0.92
N LEU A 376 1.81 0.14 0.26
CA LEU A 376 1.34 1.24 1.11
C LEU A 376 2.48 2.19 1.52
N ASN A 377 3.64 1.63 1.83
CA ASN A 377 4.81 2.36 2.33
C ASN A 377 5.53 3.22 1.27
N ARG A 378 5.32 2.96 -0.02
CA ARG A 378 5.99 3.70 -1.12
C ARG A 378 5.12 4.69 -1.88
N GLU A 379 3.80 4.61 -1.76
CA GLU A 379 2.86 5.38 -2.59
C GLU A 379 2.48 6.75 -2.04
N ASN A 380 1.97 7.63 -2.90
CA ASN A 380 1.49 8.96 -2.47
C ASN A 380 0.17 8.88 -1.66
N VAL A 381 -0.29 10.03 -1.15
CA VAL A 381 -1.53 10.13 -0.36
C VAL A 381 -2.75 9.64 -1.15
N ALA A 382 -2.94 10.10 -2.39
CA ALA A 382 -4.07 9.72 -3.22
C ALA A 382 -4.17 8.19 -3.41
N ASN A 383 -3.06 7.55 -3.77
CA ASN A 383 -2.99 6.10 -3.95
C ASN A 383 -3.12 5.34 -2.62
N ALA A 384 -2.66 5.90 -1.50
CA ALA A 384 -2.89 5.32 -0.19
C ALA A 384 -4.37 5.38 0.21
N VAL A 385 -5.06 6.49 -0.07
CA VAL A 385 -6.50 6.64 0.19
C VAL A 385 -7.30 5.64 -0.64
N VAL A 386 -7.02 5.48 -1.94
CA VAL A 386 -7.71 4.47 -2.79
C VAL A 386 -7.53 3.04 -2.26
N LYS A 387 -6.37 2.73 -1.66
CA LYS A 387 -6.15 1.41 -1.03
C LYS A 387 -6.96 1.21 0.25
N ILE A 388 -7.18 2.28 1.01
CA ILE A 388 -7.95 2.26 2.26
C ILE A 388 -9.44 2.21 1.94
N GLN A 389 -9.89 3.13 1.09
CA GLN A 389 -11.26 3.31 0.66
C GLN A 389 -11.30 3.27 -0.87
N PRO A 390 -11.56 2.10 -1.46
CA PRO A 390 -11.77 1.94 -2.90
C PRO A 390 -12.82 2.91 -3.44
N SER A 391 -12.64 3.35 -4.67
CA SER A 391 -13.65 4.15 -5.37
C SER A 391 -14.62 3.25 -6.14
N LEU A 392 -15.89 3.67 -6.22
CA LEU A 392 -16.94 2.95 -6.92
C LEU A 392 -17.69 3.93 -7.82
N ILE A 393 -17.71 3.66 -9.12
CA ILE A 393 -18.41 4.48 -10.12
C ILE A 393 -19.55 3.66 -10.70
N SER A 394 -20.74 4.25 -10.77
CA SER A 394 -21.91 3.63 -11.39
C SER A 394 -22.16 4.19 -12.79
N TYR A 395 -22.52 3.28 -13.70
CA TYR A 395 -22.91 3.58 -15.07
C TYR A 395 -24.31 3.03 -15.30
N SER A 396 -25.20 3.86 -15.83
CA SER A 396 -26.60 3.50 -16.10
C SER A 396 -27.08 4.17 -17.39
N PHE A 397 -28.30 3.87 -17.82
CA PHE A 397 -28.93 4.60 -18.94
C PHE A 397 -29.51 5.95 -18.52
N GLN A 398 -29.83 6.09 -17.23
CA GLN A 398 -30.55 7.24 -16.69
C GLN A 398 -29.60 8.37 -16.26
N SER A 399 -28.37 8.04 -15.91
CA SER A 399 -27.32 8.97 -15.48
C SER A 399 -25.99 8.65 -16.16
N GLY A 400 -25.17 9.68 -16.37
CA GLY A 400 -23.77 9.49 -16.75
C GLY A 400 -22.95 8.85 -15.63
N PRO A 401 -21.65 8.57 -15.83
CA PRO A 401 -20.79 7.99 -14.81
C PRO A 401 -20.80 8.84 -13.54
N GLU A 402 -21.18 8.24 -12.41
CA GLU A 402 -21.29 8.95 -11.13
C GLU A 402 -20.63 8.16 -9.99
N PRO A 403 -19.86 8.83 -9.10
CA PRO A 403 -19.36 8.20 -7.89
C PRO A 403 -20.52 7.79 -6.98
N VAL A 404 -20.49 6.54 -6.51
CA VAL A 404 -21.47 5.99 -5.58
C VAL A 404 -20.79 5.54 -4.29
N LEU A 405 -21.57 5.43 -3.21
CA LEU A 405 -21.06 4.93 -1.94
C LEU A 405 -20.54 3.49 -2.10
N LEU A 406 -19.45 3.17 -1.41
CA LEU A 406 -18.88 1.83 -1.35
C LEU A 406 -19.75 0.93 -0.47
N ASP A 407 -20.96 0.63 -0.94
CA ASP A 407 -22.04 0.04 -0.18
C ASP A 407 -22.81 -0.98 -1.03
N VAL A 408 -23.35 -2.04 -0.40
CA VAL A 408 -24.12 -3.06 -1.12
C VAL A 408 -25.35 -2.49 -1.83
N SER A 409 -25.94 -1.41 -1.30
CA SER A 409 -27.05 -0.69 -1.93
C SER A 409 -26.72 -0.07 -3.30
N ALA A 410 -25.43 0.05 -3.66
CA ALA A 410 -25.02 0.50 -4.99
C ALA A 410 -25.29 -0.55 -6.08
N ILE A 411 -25.46 -1.82 -5.71
CA ILE A 411 -25.74 -2.89 -6.67
C ILE A 411 -27.20 -2.81 -7.12
N ALA A 412 -27.39 -2.72 -8.43
CA ALA A 412 -28.70 -2.83 -9.08
C ALA A 412 -28.58 -3.64 -10.38
N GLY A 413 -29.68 -4.27 -10.79
CA GLY A 413 -29.69 -5.15 -11.96
C GLY A 413 -29.42 -4.43 -13.29
N ASP A 414 -29.76 -3.15 -13.38
CA ASP A 414 -29.65 -2.31 -14.59
C ASP A 414 -28.42 -1.40 -14.61
N ARG A 415 -27.46 -1.62 -13.70
CA ARG A 415 -26.23 -0.81 -13.58
C ARG A 415 -24.97 -1.60 -13.86
N ILE A 416 -23.93 -0.90 -14.31
CA ILE A 416 -22.55 -1.39 -14.30
C ILE A 416 -21.81 -0.63 -13.21
N LEU A 417 -20.96 -1.33 -12.46
CA LEU A 417 -20.11 -0.74 -11.43
C LEU A 417 -18.64 -0.92 -11.81
N LEU A 418 -17.86 0.15 -11.70
CA LEU A 418 -16.40 0.12 -11.78
C LEU A 418 -15.84 0.35 -10.38
N LEU A 419 -15.28 -0.70 -9.78
CA LEU A 419 -14.55 -0.62 -8.52
C LEU A 419 -13.06 -0.47 -8.81
N ASP A 420 -12.45 0.53 -8.20
CA ASP A 420 -11.01 0.67 -8.15
C ASP A 420 -10.50 0.51 -6.71
N SER A 421 -9.85 -0.61 -6.44
CA SER A 421 -9.27 -0.96 -5.12
C SER A 421 -7.75 -0.89 -5.09
N TYR A 422 -7.14 -0.11 -5.98
CA TYR A 422 -5.71 -0.04 -6.24
C TYR A 422 -5.12 -1.31 -6.85
N PHE A 423 -5.18 -2.45 -6.17
CA PHE A 423 -4.57 -3.72 -6.62
C PHE A 423 -5.43 -4.45 -7.66
N THR A 424 -6.74 -4.24 -7.59
CA THR A 424 -7.72 -4.85 -8.49
C THR A 424 -8.69 -3.79 -8.98
N VAL A 425 -8.95 -3.79 -10.28
CA VAL A 425 -10.02 -3.02 -10.94
C VAL A 425 -11.10 -4.01 -11.33
N VAL A 426 -12.34 -3.76 -10.90
CA VAL A 426 -13.47 -4.67 -11.15
C VAL A 426 -14.53 -3.95 -11.99
N ILE A 427 -14.88 -4.54 -13.14
CA ILE A 427 -16.07 -4.16 -13.91
C ILE A 427 -17.15 -5.19 -13.62
N PHE A 428 -18.16 -4.77 -12.87
CA PHE A 428 -19.27 -5.59 -12.43
C PHE A 428 -20.54 -5.24 -13.19
N HIS A 429 -21.18 -6.24 -13.80
CA HIS A 429 -22.42 -6.06 -14.54
C HIS A 429 -23.60 -6.57 -13.71
N GLY A 430 -24.59 -5.69 -13.46
CA GLY A 430 -25.87 -6.08 -12.89
C GLY A 430 -26.57 -7.15 -13.72
N ILE A 431 -27.47 -7.92 -13.10
CA ILE A 431 -28.06 -9.11 -13.72
C ILE A 431 -28.75 -8.83 -15.06
N THR A 432 -29.45 -7.70 -15.19
CA THR A 432 -30.15 -7.29 -16.41
C THR A 432 -29.17 -6.90 -17.51
N ILE A 433 -28.14 -6.11 -17.17
CA ILE A 433 -27.06 -5.76 -18.10
C ILE A 433 -26.34 -7.01 -18.60
N ALA A 434 -26.02 -7.93 -17.69
CA ALA A 434 -25.36 -9.19 -18.03
C ALA A 434 -26.22 -10.05 -18.97
N GLN A 435 -27.54 -10.10 -18.77
CA GLN A 435 -28.47 -10.79 -19.66
C GLN A 435 -28.52 -10.15 -21.05
N TRP A 436 -28.64 -8.82 -21.15
CA TRP A 436 -28.62 -8.10 -22.43
C TRP A 436 -27.31 -8.27 -23.19
N ARG A 437 -26.16 -8.22 -22.48
CA ARG A 437 -24.84 -8.45 -23.07
C ARG A 437 -24.71 -9.88 -23.64
N LYS A 438 -25.24 -10.88 -22.92
CA LYS A 438 -25.27 -12.29 -23.36
C LYS A 438 -26.21 -12.52 -24.54
N ALA A 439 -27.33 -11.80 -24.60
CA ALA A 439 -28.26 -11.83 -25.73
C ALA A 439 -27.69 -11.13 -26.99
N GLY A 440 -26.58 -10.39 -26.87
CA GLY A 440 -25.90 -9.76 -27.99
C GLY A 440 -26.55 -8.46 -28.47
N TYR A 441 -27.36 -7.80 -27.63
CA TYR A 441 -28.03 -6.54 -28.01
C TYR A 441 -27.07 -5.45 -28.45
N GLN A 442 -25.86 -5.40 -27.89
CA GLN A 442 -24.82 -4.44 -28.27
C GLN A 442 -24.37 -4.52 -29.74
N ASN A 443 -24.68 -5.63 -30.43
CA ASN A 443 -24.32 -5.85 -31.84
C ASN A 443 -25.51 -5.62 -32.79
N GLN A 444 -26.68 -5.26 -32.28
CA GLN A 444 -27.90 -5.07 -33.06
C GLN A 444 -28.10 -3.58 -33.40
N GLU A 445 -28.62 -3.30 -34.60
CA GLU A 445 -28.96 -1.93 -35.01
C GLU A 445 -29.99 -1.31 -34.05
N GLY A 446 -29.77 -0.05 -33.65
CA GLY A 446 -30.65 0.68 -32.71
C GLY A 446 -30.29 0.51 -31.22
N HIS A 447 -29.26 -0.30 -30.90
CA HIS A 447 -28.76 -0.52 -29.54
C HIS A 447 -27.36 0.06 -29.29
N GLU A 448 -26.96 1.07 -30.07
CA GLU A 448 -25.65 1.72 -29.99
C GLU A 448 -25.37 2.31 -28.61
N MET A 449 -26.40 2.84 -27.94
CA MET A 449 -26.30 3.34 -26.57
C MET A 449 -25.92 2.25 -25.56
N PHE A 450 -26.38 1.00 -25.77
CA PHE A 450 -25.99 -0.12 -24.92
C PHE A 450 -24.54 -0.53 -25.16
N ALA A 451 -24.07 -0.49 -26.41
CA ALA A 451 -22.66 -0.72 -26.73
C ALA A 451 -21.76 0.32 -26.05
N GLN A 452 -22.16 1.60 -26.10
CA GLN A 452 -21.45 2.70 -25.41
C GLN A 452 -21.44 2.51 -23.89
N LEU A 453 -22.57 2.11 -23.29
CA LEU A 453 -22.67 1.84 -21.85
C LEU A 453 -21.70 0.73 -21.41
N LEU A 454 -21.51 -0.32 -22.22
CA LEU A 454 -20.55 -1.39 -21.94
C LEU A 454 -19.08 -0.95 -22.13
N GLN A 455 -18.83 -0.03 -23.07
CA GLN A 455 -17.49 0.43 -23.41
C GLN A 455 -16.93 1.45 -22.39
N ALA A 456 -17.76 2.38 -21.91
CA ALA A 456 -17.34 3.44 -20.99
C ALA A 456 -16.54 2.95 -19.74
N PRO A 457 -17.02 1.94 -18.97
CA PRO A 457 -16.25 1.44 -17.83
C PRO A 457 -14.95 0.73 -18.23
N GLN A 458 -14.86 0.19 -19.46
CA GLN A 458 -13.63 -0.42 -19.96
C GLN A 458 -12.57 0.64 -20.28
N GLU A 459 -12.97 1.75 -20.89
CA GLU A 459 -12.06 2.87 -21.17
C GLU A 459 -11.51 3.50 -19.89
N GLU A 460 -12.38 3.70 -18.89
CA GLU A 460 -11.96 4.20 -17.58
C GLU A 460 -11.03 3.20 -16.87
N ALA A 461 -11.35 1.90 -16.91
CA ALA A 461 -10.47 0.86 -16.37
C ALA A 461 -9.10 0.84 -17.05
N ASP A 462 -9.05 0.99 -18.38
CA ASP A 462 -7.80 1.03 -19.15
C ASP A 462 -6.97 2.27 -18.81
N SER A 463 -7.62 3.42 -18.57
CA SER A 463 -6.96 4.65 -18.09
C SER A 463 -6.31 4.44 -16.72
N ILE A 464 -7.07 3.91 -15.75
CA ILE A 464 -6.57 3.58 -14.40
C ILE A 464 -5.41 2.59 -14.50
N ILE A 465 -5.59 1.53 -15.30
CA ILE A 465 -4.57 0.51 -15.52
C ILE A 465 -3.32 1.17 -16.10
N LYS A 466 -3.41 2.08 -17.06
CA LYS A 466 -2.26 2.72 -17.73
C LYS A 466 -1.39 3.52 -16.78
N GLU A 467 -1.97 4.24 -15.82
CA GLU A 467 -1.24 5.12 -14.91
C GLU A 467 -0.63 4.40 -13.70
N ARG A 468 -1.25 3.30 -13.26
CA ARG A 468 -0.90 2.63 -12.00
C ARG A 468 0.38 1.80 -12.07
N PHE A 469 1.08 1.68 -10.95
CA PHE A 469 2.17 0.72 -10.82
C PHE A 469 2.21 0.08 -9.43
N PRO A 470 2.41 -1.24 -9.31
CA PRO A 470 2.33 -2.25 -10.38
C PRO A 470 0.96 -2.25 -11.09
N VAL A 471 0.91 -2.90 -12.26
CA VAL A 471 -0.33 -3.05 -13.03
C VAL A 471 -1.37 -3.80 -12.21
N PRO A 472 -2.58 -3.24 -12.01
CA PRO A 472 -3.61 -3.92 -11.25
C PRO A 472 -4.21 -5.10 -12.03
N ARG A 473 -4.81 -6.03 -11.29
CA ARG A 473 -5.61 -7.11 -11.90
C ARG A 473 -6.93 -6.53 -12.38
N LEU A 474 -7.24 -6.69 -13.67
CA LEU A 474 -8.59 -6.43 -14.19
C LEU A 474 -9.47 -7.66 -13.97
N VAL A 475 -10.63 -7.47 -13.37
CA VAL A 475 -11.66 -8.50 -13.17
C VAL A 475 -12.94 -8.01 -13.82
N VAL A 476 -13.45 -8.77 -14.79
CA VAL A 476 -14.76 -8.51 -15.39
C VAL A 476 -15.70 -9.61 -14.95
N CYS A 477 -16.80 -9.24 -14.30
CA CYS A 477 -17.74 -10.20 -13.73
C CYS A 477 -19.19 -9.74 -13.85
N ASP A 478 -20.08 -10.71 -13.64
CA ASP A 478 -21.54 -10.51 -13.61
C ASP A 478 -22.05 -10.73 -12.18
N GLN A 479 -23.18 -10.13 -11.84
CA GLN A 479 -23.92 -10.42 -10.60
C GLN A 479 -24.17 -11.94 -10.46
N TYR A 480 -23.95 -12.45 -9.26
CA TYR A 480 -23.97 -13.88 -8.91
C TYR A 480 -22.87 -14.75 -9.56
N GLY A 481 -21.93 -14.17 -10.30
CA GLY A 481 -20.73 -14.86 -10.77
C GLY A 481 -19.69 -15.05 -9.66
N SER A 482 -18.85 -16.09 -9.75
CA SER A 482 -17.85 -16.40 -8.72
C SER A 482 -16.83 -15.27 -8.47
N GLN A 483 -16.51 -14.49 -9.50
CA GLN A 483 -15.59 -13.35 -9.43
C GLN A 483 -16.25 -12.08 -8.86
N ALA A 484 -17.58 -12.04 -8.68
CA ALA A 484 -18.27 -10.91 -8.04
C ALA A 484 -17.81 -10.70 -6.59
N ARG A 485 -17.26 -11.75 -5.95
CA ARG A 485 -16.67 -11.67 -4.61
C ARG A 485 -15.60 -10.59 -4.46
N PHE A 486 -14.88 -10.24 -5.53
CA PHE A 486 -13.88 -9.17 -5.51
C PHE A 486 -14.52 -7.79 -5.27
N LEU A 487 -15.76 -7.58 -5.72
CA LEU A 487 -16.54 -6.39 -5.39
C LEU A 487 -17.13 -6.52 -3.98
N LEU A 488 -17.88 -7.60 -3.73
CA LEU A 488 -18.65 -7.78 -2.49
C LEU A 488 -17.78 -7.69 -1.22
N ALA A 489 -16.55 -8.23 -1.27
CA ALA A 489 -15.62 -8.18 -0.14
C ALA A 489 -15.13 -6.77 0.23
N LYS A 490 -15.39 -5.75 -0.61
CA LYS A 490 -15.00 -4.35 -0.38
C LYS A 490 -16.17 -3.46 0.03
N LEU A 491 -17.42 -3.92 -0.12
CA LEU A 491 -18.61 -3.11 0.15
C LEU A 491 -18.94 -3.04 1.65
N ASN A 492 -19.56 -1.94 2.05
CA ASN A 492 -20.22 -1.80 3.34
C ASN A 492 -21.47 -2.72 3.40
N PRO A 493 -21.57 -3.60 4.41
CA PRO A 493 -22.72 -4.50 4.59
C PRO A 493 -23.88 -3.75 5.26
N SER A 494 -24.47 -2.78 4.55
CA SER A 494 -25.68 -2.08 5.04
C SER A 494 -26.95 -2.93 4.96
N VAL A 495 -26.95 -3.95 4.10
CA VAL A 495 -27.99 -4.96 3.97
C VAL A 495 -27.35 -6.34 4.13
N THR A 496 -27.75 -7.04 5.19
CA THR A 496 -27.28 -8.38 5.59
C THR A 496 -28.47 -9.32 5.79
N TYR A 497 -28.18 -10.59 6.06
CA TYR A 497 -29.19 -11.62 6.30
C TYR A 497 -30.06 -11.37 7.54
N ASP A 498 -29.59 -10.54 8.47
CA ASP A 498 -30.30 -10.12 9.68
C ASP A 498 -31.08 -8.80 9.51
N SER A 499 -31.06 -8.19 8.32
CA SER A 499 -31.76 -6.92 8.08
C SER A 499 -33.27 -7.12 7.96
N ASP A 500 -34.05 -6.26 8.62
CA ASP A 500 -35.53 -6.32 8.62
C ASP A 500 -36.15 -6.12 7.23
N SER A 501 -35.43 -5.48 6.31
CA SER A 501 -35.87 -5.20 4.94
C SER A 501 -35.06 -6.00 3.91
N PRO A 502 -35.71 -6.78 3.03
CA PRO A 502 -35.01 -7.47 1.95
C PRO A 502 -34.43 -6.47 0.93
N PRO A 503 -33.37 -6.85 0.20
CA PRO A 503 -32.81 -5.98 -0.84
C PRO A 503 -33.85 -5.67 -1.93
N PRO A 504 -33.78 -4.47 -2.55
CA PRO A 504 -34.70 -4.11 -3.63
C PRO A 504 -34.56 -5.07 -4.82
N PRO A 505 -35.55 -5.15 -5.73
CA PRO A 505 -35.47 -6.00 -6.92
C PRO A 505 -34.19 -5.73 -7.74
N GLY A 506 -33.38 -6.76 -7.96
CA GLY A 506 -32.08 -6.65 -8.65
C GLY A 506 -30.92 -6.17 -7.75
N GLY A 507 -31.17 -5.88 -6.48
CA GLY A 507 -30.16 -5.61 -5.46
C GLY A 507 -29.46 -6.87 -4.96
N ASP A 508 -28.51 -6.68 -4.04
CA ASP A 508 -27.72 -7.77 -3.45
C ASP A 508 -27.64 -7.63 -1.92
N MET A 509 -27.14 -8.66 -1.26
CA MET A 509 -27.00 -8.73 0.20
C MET A 509 -25.65 -9.36 0.56
N ILE A 510 -24.99 -8.85 1.61
CA ILE A 510 -23.70 -9.38 2.06
C ILE A 510 -23.92 -10.33 3.24
N PHE A 511 -23.43 -11.55 3.11
CA PHE A 511 -23.43 -12.54 4.18
C PHE A 511 -22.19 -12.34 5.06
N THR A 512 -22.31 -11.51 6.09
CA THR A 512 -21.24 -11.22 7.05
C THR A 512 -21.82 -10.76 8.39
N ASP A 513 -21.04 -10.97 9.46
CA ASP A 513 -21.31 -10.46 10.82
C ASP A 513 -20.60 -9.12 11.07
N ASP A 514 -19.90 -8.58 10.07
CA ASP A 514 -19.26 -7.27 10.13
C ASP A 514 -20.28 -6.16 10.37
N ALA A 515 -19.98 -5.26 11.32
CA ALA A 515 -20.80 -4.08 11.55
C ALA A 515 -20.80 -3.14 10.32
N SER A 516 -21.98 -2.61 9.99
CA SER A 516 -22.13 -1.57 8.96
C SER A 516 -21.52 -0.24 9.41
N PHE A 517 -21.24 0.65 8.46
CA PHE A 517 -20.73 1.99 8.75
C PHE A 517 -21.68 2.78 9.67
N GLN A 518 -23.00 2.61 9.52
CA GLN A 518 -23.98 3.28 10.36
C GLN A 518 -23.84 2.84 11.82
N VAL A 519 -23.79 1.53 12.08
CA VAL A 519 -23.61 0.99 13.45
C VAL A 519 -22.28 1.45 14.05
N PHE A 520 -21.21 1.47 13.23
CA PHE A 520 -19.92 2.02 13.64
C PHE A 520 -20.00 3.49 14.05
N MET A 521 -20.68 4.33 13.26
CA MET A 521 -20.84 5.75 13.55
C MET A 521 -21.69 6.00 14.81
N GLU A 522 -22.76 5.24 15.01
CA GLU A 522 -23.58 5.34 16.24
C GLU A 522 -22.75 5.02 17.48
N HIS A 523 -21.92 3.98 17.43
CA HIS A 523 -21.03 3.63 18.53
C HIS A 523 -19.96 4.69 18.77
N LEU A 524 -19.35 5.21 17.70
CA LEU A 524 -18.38 6.30 17.79
C LEU A 524 -18.99 7.54 18.43
N GLN A 525 -20.19 7.95 18.01
CA GLN A 525 -20.90 9.11 18.57
C GLN A 525 -21.18 8.91 20.06
N ARG A 526 -21.69 7.74 20.46
CA ARG A 526 -21.95 7.43 21.88
C ARG A 526 -20.69 7.51 22.74
N LEU A 527 -19.55 7.04 22.23
CA LEU A 527 -18.28 7.06 22.96
C LEU A 527 -17.61 8.44 22.95
N ALA A 528 -17.79 9.22 21.89
CA ALA A 528 -17.16 10.52 21.76
C ALA A 528 -17.77 11.57 22.71
N VAL A 529 -19.06 11.47 23.03
CA VAL A 529 -19.80 12.45 23.85
C VAL A 529 -19.83 12.16 25.36
N GLN A 530 -19.23 11.04 25.80
CA GLN A 530 -19.00 10.69 27.20
C GLN A 530 -17.84 11.54 27.77
#